data_AF-A0A933IWM3-F1
#
_entry.id   AF-A0A933IWM3-F1
#
_cell.length_a   1.000
_cell.length_b   1.000
_cell.length_c   1.000
_cell.angle_alpha   90.00
_cell.angle_beta   90.00
_cell.angle_gamma   90.00
#
_symmetry.space_group_name_H-M   'P 1'
#
loop_
_entity.id
_entity.type
_entity.pdbx_description
1 polymer ?
#
loop_
_entity_poly.entity_id
_entity_poly.type
_entity_poly.pdbx_seq_one_letter_code
_entity_poly.pdbx_strand_id
1 'polypeptide(L)' 'MARNRTVYICRVCHLVGERPLTCHPGKSVECDAGVAGDESSRPLFDEHGHLVTRAPKWWVDACFKEKGKRYTGKQVHR' A
#
# COMPACT_ATOMS: atom_id res chain seq x y z
N MET A 1 9.83 14.11 -19.45
CA MET A 1 8.58 13.97 -18.68
C MET A 1 8.63 12.64 -17.96
N ALA A 2 8.61 12.65 -16.64
CA ALA A 2 8.65 11.40 -15.87
C ALA A 2 7.31 10.68 -16.06
N ARG A 3 7.35 9.41 -16.48
CA ARG A 3 6.13 8.62 -16.68
C ARG A 3 5.61 8.17 -15.32
N ASN A 4 4.33 8.38 -15.06
CA ASN A 4 3.66 7.78 -13.92
C ASN A 4 3.73 6.26 -14.05
N ARG A 5 4.04 5.57 -12.96
CA ARG A 5 4.14 4.12 -12.90
C ARG A 5 2.83 3.55 -12.39
N THR A 6 2.33 2.54 -13.08
CA THR A 6 1.19 1.77 -12.62
C THR A 6 1.68 0.62 -11.75
N VAL A 7 1.09 0.45 -10.57
CA VAL A 7 1.31 -0.71 -9.70
C VAL A 7 -0.02 -1.39 -9.41
N TYR A 8 0.05 -2.66 -9.04
CA TYR A 8 -1.10 -3.46 -8.66
C TYR A 8 -0.95 -3.86 -7.20
N ILE A 9 -1.95 -3.53 -6.39
CA ILE A 9 -1.95 -3.78 -4.95
C ILE A 9 -3.02 -4.82 -4.61
N CYS A 10 -2.61 -5.93 -4.01
CA CYS A 10 -3.56 -6.96 -3.55
C CYS A 10 -4.34 -6.48 -2.32
N ARG A 11 -5.67 -6.51 -2.37
CA ARG A 11 -6.52 -6.11 -1.23
C ARG A 11 -6.50 -7.07 -0.03
N VAL A 12 -5.89 -8.25 -0.19
CA VAL A 12 -5.85 -9.30 0.83
C VAL A 12 -4.50 -9.30 1.55
N CYS A 13 -3.41 -9.42 0.80
CA CYS A 13 -2.06 -9.50 1.36
C CYS A 13 -1.26 -8.20 1.24
N HIS A 14 -1.85 -7.14 0.67
CA HIS A 14 -1.23 -5.82 0.51
C HIS A 14 0.07 -5.81 -0.30
N LEU A 15 0.35 -6.88 -1.04
CA LEU A 15 1.52 -6.97 -1.89
C LEU A 15 1.39 -6.01 -3.08
N VAL A 16 2.46 -5.26 -3.35
CA VAL A 16 2.59 -4.37 -4.51
C VAL A 16 3.36 -5.11 -5.60
N GLY A 17 2.87 -5.07 -6.84
CA GLY A 17 3.55 -5.62 -8.00
C GLY A 17 3.39 -4.74 -9.23
N GLU A 18 4.23 -4.95 -10.24
CA GLU A 18 4.17 -4.22 -11.52
C GLU A 18 3.16 -4.83 -12.52
N ARG A 19 2.53 -5.95 -12.14
CA ARG A 19 1.51 -6.65 -12.91
C ARG A 19 0.38 -7.09 -11.98
N PRO A 20 -0.82 -7.37 -12.50
CA PRO A 20 -1.89 -7.96 -11.71
C PRO A 20 -1.39 -9.22 -10.99
N LEU A 21 -1.23 -9.14 -9.68
CA LEU A 21 -0.69 -10.23 -8.87
C LEU A 21 -1.70 -11.38 -8.79
N THR A 22 -1.25 -12.60 -9.08
CA THR A 22 -2.05 -13.84 -9.02
C THR A 22 -2.19 -14.43 -7.60
N CYS A 23 -1.51 -13.86 -6.61
CA CYS A 23 -1.53 -14.37 -5.23
C CYS A 23 -2.94 -14.55 -4.66
N HIS A 24 -3.84 -13.60 -4.94
CA HIS A 24 -5.27 -13.71 -4.71
C HIS A 24 -5.97 -13.28 -6.02
N PRO A 25 -6.34 -14.24 -6.88
CA PRO A 25 -6.89 -13.95 -8.20
C PRO A 25 -8.09 -13.00 -8.14
N GLY A 26 -8.08 -11.97 -8.98
CA GLY A 26 -9.17 -11.00 -9.06
C GLY A 26 -9.30 -10.05 -7.85
N LYS A 27 -8.29 -9.99 -6.96
CA LYS A 27 -8.29 -9.11 -5.79
C LYS A 27 -7.21 -8.03 -5.83
N SER A 28 -6.50 -7.87 -6.95
CA SER A 28 -5.58 -6.76 -7.17
C SER A 28 -6.32 -5.52 -7.67
N VAL A 29 -5.86 -4.35 -7.21
CA VAL A 29 -6.34 -3.04 -7.65
C VAL A 29 -5.21 -2.35 -8.38
N GLU A 30 -5.48 -1.87 -9.58
CA GLU A 30 -4.56 -1.02 -10.33
C GLU A 30 -4.50 0.37 -9.67
N CYS A 31 -3.30 0.88 -9.44
CA CYS A 31 -3.07 2.16 -8.80
C CYS A 31 -1.96 2.93 -9.50
N ASP A 32 -2.14 4.25 -9.62
CA ASP A 32 -1.08 5.17 -10.02
C ASP A 32 -0.15 5.39 -8.82
N ALA A 33 1.11 4.97 -8.97
CA ALA A 33 2.16 5.10 -7.96
C ALA A 33 3.14 6.23 -8.27
N GLY A 34 2.70 7.21 -9.06
CA GLY A 34 3.44 8.44 -9.34
C GLY A 34 4.74 8.18 -10.09
N VAL A 35 5.75 9.02 -9.85
CA VAL A 35 7.00 8.99 -10.61
C VAL A 35 7.92 7.86 -10.15
N ALA A 36 8.66 7.26 -11.08
CA ALA A 36 9.70 6.28 -10.77
C ALA A 36 10.76 6.87 -9.80
N GLY A 37 11.04 6.14 -8.72
CA GLY A 37 11.94 6.60 -7.65
C GLY A 37 11.22 7.24 -6.47
N ASP A 38 9.90 7.46 -6.57
CA ASP A 38 9.12 7.92 -5.43
C ASP A 38 9.02 6.82 -4.36
N GLU A 39 9.50 7.15 -3.16
CA GLU A 39 9.44 6.30 -1.97
C GLU A 39 8.00 5.98 -1.56
N SER A 40 7.03 6.69 -2.14
CA SER A 40 5.60 6.51 -1.91
C SER A 40 5.12 5.07 -2.08
N SER A 41 5.79 4.18 -2.84
CA SER A 41 5.38 2.75 -2.92
C SER A 41 6.15 1.78 -2.01
N ARG A 42 6.99 2.28 -1.09
CA ARG A 42 7.68 1.41 -0.15
C ARG A 42 6.69 0.80 0.86
N PRO A 43 6.96 -0.44 1.33
CA PRO A 43 6.23 -1.01 2.46
C PRO A 43 6.33 -0.10 3.69
N LEU A 44 5.29 -0.12 4.52
CA LEU A 44 5.28 0.61 5.77
C LEU A 44 5.92 -0.25 6.87
N PHE A 45 6.92 0.31 7.54
CA PHE A 45 7.54 -0.27 8.72
C PHE A 45 7.21 0.60 9.95
N ASP A 46 7.20 0.00 11.13
CA ASP A 46 7.08 0.73 12.39
C ASP A 46 8.43 1.36 12.79
N GLU A 47 8.45 2.08 13.91
CA GLU A 47 9.64 2.70 14.49
C GLU A 47 10.74 1.70 14.89
N HIS A 48 10.40 0.41 15.02
CA HIS A 48 11.30 -0.68 15.35
C HIS A 48 11.78 -1.45 14.11
N GLY A 49 11.34 -1.07 12.92
CA GLY A 49 11.66 -1.73 11.65
C GLY A 49 10.84 -2.99 11.37
N HIS A 50 9.75 -3.25 12.12
CA HIS A 50 8.84 -4.33 11.80
C HIS A 50 7.91 -3.96 10.66
N LEU A 51 7.65 -4.91 9.76
CA LEU A 51 6.74 -4.73 8.65
C LEU A 51 5.30 -4.58 9.14
N VAL A 52 4.74 -3.37 9.04
CA VAL A 52 3.34 -3.07 9.37
C VAL A 52 2.43 -3.50 8.22
N THR A 53 2.81 -3.16 6.98
CA THR A 53 2.10 -3.58 5.79
C THR A 53 2.98 -3.52 4.56
N ARG A 54 2.73 -4.43 3.62
CA ARG A 54 3.37 -4.42 2.30
C ARG A 54 2.81 -3.35 1.37
N ALA A 55 1.63 -2.81 1.68
CA ALA A 55 1.03 -1.75 0.90
C ALA A 55 1.63 -0.40 1.30
N PRO A 56 1.67 0.56 0.38
CA PRO A 56 2.20 1.86 0.70
C PRO A 56 1.22 2.71 1.52
N LYS A 57 1.75 3.66 2.29
CA LYS A 57 0.97 4.47 3.23
C LYS A 57 -0.20 5.20 2.58
N TRP A 58 -0.01 5.79 1.39
CA TRP A 58 -1.08 6.52 0.69
C TRP A 58 -2.26 5.60 0.32
N TRP A 59 -1.98 4.34 -0.03
CA TRP A 59 -3.01 3.36 -0.38
C TRP A 59 -3.80 2.97 0.86
N VAL A 60 -3.09 2.73 1.96
CA VAL A 60 -3.66 2.43 3.27
C VAL A 60 -4.57 3.59 3.71
N ASP A 61 -4.06 4.82 3.66
CA ASP A 61 -4.81 6.03 4.01
C ASP A 61 -6.05 6.22 3.11
N ALA A 62 -5.94 5.93 1.79
CA ALA A 62 -7.07 5.98 0.86
C ALA A 62 -8.16 4.96 1.20
N CYS A 63 -7.78 3.69 1.41
CA CYS A 63 -8.71 2.62 1.83
C CYS A 63 -9.40 2.93 3.17
N PHE A 64 -8.73 3.64 4.08
CA PHE A 64 -9.32 4.08 5.35
C PHE A 64 -10.26 5.27 5.19
N LYS A 65 -9.92 6.23 4.32
CA LYS A 65 -10.80 7.37 3.99
C LYS A 65 -12.12 6.89 3.39
N GLU A 66 -12.09 5.91 2.48
CA GLU A 66 -13.30 5.31 1.91
C GLU A 66 -14.20 4.63 2.96
N LYS A 67 -13.62 4.19 4.09
CA LYS A 67 -14.35 3.53 5.19
C LYS A 67 -14.70 4.46 6.36
N GLY A 68 -14.40 5.76 6.26
CA GLY A 68 -14.73 6.74 7.31
C GLY A 68 -14.02 6.51 8.65
N LYS A 69 -12.91 5.76 8.70
CA LYS A 69 -12.17 5.48 9.94
C LYS A 69 -10.77 6.09 9.89
N ARG A 70 -10.50 7.05 10.78
CA ARG A 70 -9.15 7.60 11.03
C ARG A 70 -8.21 6.47 11.44
N TYR A 71 -7.02 6.42 10.85
CA TYR A 71 -5.90 5.66 11.40
C TYR A 71 -5.56 6.29 12.76
N THR A 72 -6.12 5.76 13.83
CA THR A 72 -5.53 5.94 15.15
C THR A 72 -4.39 4.94 15.20
N GLY A 73 -3.20 5.36 14.77
CA GLY A 73 -1.98 4.71 15.22
C GLY A 73 -1.94 4.83 16.75
N LYS A 74 -2.65 3.93 17.44
CA LYS A 74 -2.42 3.68 18.85
C LYS A 74 -1.53 2.45 18.88
N GLN A 75 -0.28 2.74 19.22
CA GLN A 75 0.70 1.80 19.72
C GLN A 75 0.05 0.69 20.55
N VAL A 76 0.54 -0.50 20.28
CA VAL A 76 0.72 -1.65 21.18
C VAL A 76 0.06 -1.52 22.54
N HIS A 77 -0.81 -2.46 22.88
CA HIS A 77 -0.99 -2.85 24.27
C HIS A 77 -1.00 -4.37 24.42
N ARG A 78 0.14 -4.81 24.98
CA ARG A 78 0.45 -5.98 25.79
C ARG A 78 0.29 -7.38 25.19
#